data_AF-A0A3S3U1X2-F1
#
_entry.id   AF-A0A3S3U1X2-F1
#
_cell.length_a   1.000
_cell.length_b   1.000
_cell.length_c   1.000
_cell.angle_alpha   90.00
_cell.angle_beta   90.00
_cell.angle_gamma   90.00
#
_symmetry.space_group_name_H-M   'P 1'
#
loop_
_entity.id
_entity.type
_entity.pdbx_description
1 polymer ?
#
loop_
_entity_poly.entity_id
_entity_poly.type
_entity_poly.pdbx_seq_one_letter_code
_entity_poly.pdbx_strand_id
1 'polypeptide(L)'
;MKNIFILLLASLSFSSYAQKQLIEKFVVANDTISYTSIDYSKYGLGVSYITMYEQSEDNKIIPDKAAKCLKRIKNLYHTFYYFIEVPKNYTQIMKEKIFAAFIEHVKIKDKLTRANLYLNFDKNYSQYYQKLHPNDEKGLEIQSIVTDITPATICKAL
;
A
#
# COMPACT_ATOMS: atom_id res chain seq x y z
N MET A 1 53.39 6.84 17.60
CA MET A 1 52.26 7.15 16.71
C MET A 1 51.47 5.88 16.42
N LYS A 2 50.63 5.48 17.36
CA LYS A 2 49.67 4.37 17.26
C LYS A 2 48.40 4.93 17.91
N ASN A 3 47.22 4.66 17.35
CA ASN A 3 45.90 5.08 17.84
C ASN A 3 45.25 6.28 17.12
N ILE A 4 45.45 6.44 15.82
CA ILE A 4 44.60 7.31 14.97
C ILE A 4 43.73 6.49 14.00
N PHE A 5 43.78 5.15 14.06
CA PHE A 5 43.06 4.28 13.11
C PHE A 5 41.69 3.77 13.59
N ILE A 6 41.23 4.13 14.79
CA ILE A 6 40.00 3.59 15.37
C ILE A 6 38.78 4.54 15.18
N LEU A 7 39.00 5.82 14.85
CA LEU A 7 37.87 6.76 14.68
C LEU A 7 37.18 6.73 13.31
N LEU A 8 37.77 6.07 12.30
CA LEU A 8 37.21 6.04 10.93
C LEU A 8 36.20 4.92 10.67
N LEU A 9 36.03 3.99 11.62
CA LEU A 9 35.03 2.90 11.52
C LEU A 9 33.70 3.24 12.21
N ALA A 10 33.63 4.33 12.99
CA ALA A 10 32.38 4.81 13.58
C ALA A 10 31.49 5.59 12.59
N SER A 11 32.02 5.93 11.41
CA SER A 11 31.27 6.55 10.32
C SER A 11 30.75 5.55 9.29
N LEU A 12 30.79 4.25 9.58
CA LEU A 12 29.97 3.25 8.87
C LEU A 12 28.50 3.50 9.21
N SER A 13 27.97 4.55 8.57
CA SER A 13 26.72 4.47 7.86
C SER A 13 25.63 3.72 8.61
N PHE A 14 25.11 4.33 9.67
CA PHE A 14 23.67 4.22 9.91
C PHE A 14 22.99 4.92 8.71
N SER A 15 22.97 4.24 7.56
CA SER A 15 21.91 4.42 6.59
C SER A 15 20.66 3.97 7.32
N SER A 16 20.07 4.88 8.11
CA SER A 16 18.66 4.78 8.43
C SER A 16 18.00 4.71 7.07
N TYR A 17 17.64 3.50 6.63
CA TYR A 17 16.90 3.29 5.41
C TYR A 17 15.60 4.06 5.63
N ALA A 18 15.59 5.32 5.18
CA ALA A 18 14.39 6.12 5.11
C ALA A 18 13.52 5.39 4.10
N GLN A 19 12.58 4.59 4.60
CA GLN A 19 11.56 3.95 3.79
C GLN A 19 10.89 5.04 2.97
N LYS A 20 11.15 5.01 1.68
CA LYS A 20 10.76 6.06 0.75
C LYS A 20 9.33 5.78 0.35
N GLN A 21 8.41 6.67 0.72
CA GLN A 21 7.11 6.74 0.06
C GLN A 21 7.36 7.03 -1.42
N LEU A 22 6.79 6.21 -2.30
CA LEU A 22 6.85 6.42 -3.74
C LEU A 22 5.45 6.79 -4.22
N ILE A 23 5.37 7.86 -5.01
CA ILE A 23 4.14 8.26 -5.70
C ILE A 23 4.24 7.73 -7.12
N GLU A 24 3.26 6.93 -7.49
CA GLU A 24 3.25 6.15 -8.72
C GLU A 24 1.89 6.29 -9.40
N LYS A 25 1.82 5.85 -10.66
CA LYS A 25 0.64 6.04 -11.51
C LYS A 25 0.33 4.78 -12.30
N PHE A 26 -0.95 4.54 -12.53
CA PHE A 26 -1.44 3.52 -13.45
C PHE A 26 -2.63 4.07 -14.25
N VAL A 27 -2.95 3.42 -15.38
CA VAL A 27 -3.99 3.86 -16.30
C VAL A 27 -5.18 2.92 -16.23
N VAL A 28 -6.39 3.49 -16.17
CA VAL A 28 -7.67 2.75 -16.22
C VAL A 28 -8.70 3.56 -16.97
N ALA A 29 -9.31 2.97 -18.01
CA ALA A 29 -10.28 3.65 -18.87
C ALA A 29 -9.80 5.01 -19.42
N ASN A 30 -8.52 5.11 -19.81
CA ASN A 30 -7.81 6.33 -20.26
C ASN A 30 -7.54 7.39 -19.18
N ASP A 31 -7.93 7.16 -17.93
CA ASP A 31 -7.63 8.04 -16.81
C ASP A 31 -6.37 7.58 -16.08
N THR A 32 -5.59 8.54 -15.59
CA THR A 32 -4.41 8.28 -14.77
C THR A 32 -4.76 8.37 -13.29
N ILE A 33 -4.63 7.26 -12.58
CA ILE A 33 -4.84 7.18 -11.14
C ILE A 33 -3.48 7.18 -10.45
N SER A 34 -3.34 8.02 -9.43
CA SER A 34 -2.12 8.07 -8.61
C SER A 34 -2.30 7.23 -7.36
N TYR A 35 -1.22 6.60 -6.91
CA TYR A 35 -1.17 5.89 -5.64
C TYR A 35 0.17 6.12 -4.97
N THR A 36 0.18 6.05 -3.64
CA THR A 36 1.40 6.05 -2.83
C THR A 36 1.70 4.62 -2.38
N SER A 37 2.96 4.22 -2.40
CA SER A 37 3.41 2.93 -1.89
C SER A 37 4.48 3.07 -0.81
N ILE A 38 4.49 2.14 0.15
CA ILE A 38 5.51 2.02 1.20
C ILE A 38 5.95 0.56 1.29
N ASP A 39 7.19 0.28 0.90
CA ASP A 39 7.71 -1.07 0.74
C ASP A 39 8.54 -1.54 1.96
N TYR A 40 8.09 -2.62 2.60
CA TYR A 40 8.82 -3.35 3.63
C TYR A 40 9.11 -4.81 3.20
N SER A 41 8.93 -5.13 1.92
CA SER A 41 8.98 -6.47 1.34
C SER A 41 10.35 -6.87 0.77
N LYS A 42 11.43 -6.20 1.22
CA LYS A 42 12.82 -6.48 0.77
C LYS A 42 13.20 -7.97 0.78
N TYR A 43 12.63 -8.75 1.69
CA TYR A 43 12.91 -10.19 1.84
C TYR A 43 11.86 -11.09 1.16
N GLY A 44 11.05 -10.55 0.26
CA GLY A 44 9.93 -11.22 -0.41
C GLY A 44 8.59 -10.64 0.04
N LEU A 45 7.59 -10.69 -0.83
CA LEU A 45 6.25 -10.16 -0.58
C LEU A 45 5.31 -11.28 -0.12
N GLY A 46 4.73 -11.13 1.07
CA GLY A 46 3.75 -12.08 1.63
C GLY A 46 2.45 -11.42 2.04
N VAL A 47 2.46 -10.11 2.31
CA VAL A 47 1.29 -9.34 2.75
C VAL A 47 1.21 -8.03 1.96
N SER A 48 0.02 -7.69 1.48
CA SER A 48 -0.27 -6.40 0.88
C SER A 48 -1.47 -5.75 1.55
N TYR A 49 -1.26 -4.56 2.10
CA TYR A 49 -2.32 -3.70 2.59
C TYR A 49 -2.68 -2.70 1.50
N ILE A 50 -3.93 -2.74 1.06
CA ILE A 50 -4.44 -1.86 0.01
C ILE A 50 -5.46 -0.94 0.63
N THR A 51 -5.06 0.32 0.81
CA THR A 51 -5.93 1.37 1.31
C THR A 51 -6.46 2.18 0.13
N MET A 52 -7.77 2.37 0.04
CA MET A 52 -8.39 3.14 -1.05
C MET A 52 -9.44 4.09 -0.51
N TYR A 53 -9.41 5.34 -0.95
CA TYR A 53 -10.25 6.40 -0.40
C TYR A 53 -10.59 7.47 -1.44
N GLU A 54 -11.75 8.12 -1.31
CA GLU A 54 -12.14 9.22 -2.18
C GLU A 54 -11.28 10.45 -1.97
N GLN A 55 -11.04 11.18 -3.07
CA GLN A 55 -10.43 12.51 -3.08
C GLN A 55 -11.20 13.45 -2.16
N SER A 56 -10.53 13.88 -1.09
CA SER A 56 -10.99 14.94 -0.19
C SER A 56 -9.79 15.54 0.52
N GLU A 57 -9.90 16.79 0.99
CA GLU A 57 -8.81 17.45 1.72
C GLU A 57 -8.42 16.67 2.98
N ASP A 58 -9.42 16.11 3.68
CA ASP A 58 -9.22 15.29 4.86
C ASP A 58 -8.48 13.98 4.53
N ASN A 59 -8.77 13.35 3.41
CA ASN A 59 -8.19 12.04 3.09
C ASN A 59 -6.74 12.12 2.56
N LYS A 60 -6.28 13.28 2.07
CA LYS A 60 -4.91 13.48 1.57
C LYS A 60 -3.83 13.12 2.59
N ILE A 61 -4.12 13.23 3.88
CA ILE A 61 -3.17 12.94 4.97
C ILE A 61 -3.11 11.45 5.37
N ILE A 62 -3.92 10.57 4.76
CA ILE A 62 -3.96 9.14 5.08
C ILE A 62 -2.57 8.48 4.90
N PRO A 63 -1.85 8.65 3.77
CA PRO A 63 -0.54 8.01 3.57
C PRO A 63 0.50 8.46 4.60
N ASP A 64 0.50 9.75 4.97
CA ASP A 64 1.43 10.32 5.94
C ASP A 64 1.15 9.84 7.37
N LYS A 65 -0.13 9.75 7.74
CA LYS A 65 -0.51 9.19 9.04
C LYS A 65 -0.18 7.70 9.12
N ALA A 66 -0.47 6.94 8.07
CA ALA A 66 -0.07 5.54 7.96
C ALA A 66 1.45 5.39 8.15
N ALA A 67 2.26 6.14 7.40
CA ALA A 67 3.71 6.10 7.51
C ALA A 67 4.22 6.40 8.93
N LYS A 68 3.61 7.39 9.62
CA LYS A 68 3.96 7.70 11.03
C LYS A 68 3.63 6.54 11.98
N CYS A 69 2.54 5.83 11.75
CA CYS A 69 2.14 4.67 12.54
C CYS A 69 3.03 3.46 12.29
N LEU A 70 3.33 3.15 11.02
CA LEU A 70 4.21 2.05 10.62
C LEU A 70 5.62 2.17 11.21
N LYS A 71 6.17 3.39 11.34
CA LYS A 71 7.47 3.63 12.01
C LYS A 71 7.55 3.08 13.44
N ARG A 72 6.42 2.84 14.11
CA ARG A 72 6.35 2.33 15.49
C ARG A 72 6.10 0.82 15.56
N ILE A 73 5.74 0.19 14.44
CA ILE A 73 5.42 -1.24 14.39
C ILE A 73 6.70 -2.04 14.20
N LYS A 74 6.87 -3.09 14.99
CA LYS A 74 7.95 -4.06 14.84
C LYS A 74 7.52 -5.13 13.82
N ASN A 75 8.49 -5.71 13.12
CA ASN A 75 8.29 -6.86 12.22
C ASN A 75 7.39 -6.61 10.99
N LEU A 76 7.51 -5.44 10.36
CA LEU A 76 6.82 -5.13 9.09
C LEU A 76 7.37 -5.88 7.86
N TYR A 77 8.26 -6.84 8.05
CA TYR A 77 8.87 -7.59 6.96
C TYR A 77 7.82 -8.26 6.09
N HIS A 78 8.14 -8.42 4.81
CA HIS A 78 7.27 -9.05 3.82
C HIS A 78 5.96 -8.32 3.50
N THR A 79 5.88 -7.03 3.86
CA THR A 79 4.65 -6.25 3.73
C THR A 79 4.81 -5.10 2.73
N PHE A 80 3.80 -4.91 1.89
CA PHE A 80 3.67 -3.74 1.03
C PHE A 80 2.39 -2.97 1.36
N TYR A 81 2.50 -1.64 1.49
CA TYR A 81 1.35 -0.77 1.74
C TYR A 81 1.09 0.09 0.52
N TYR A 82 -0.14 0.09 0.06
CA TYR A 82 -0.62 0.92 -1.06
C TYR A 82 -1.73 1.85 -0.59
N PHE A 83 -1.73 3.08 -1.08
CA PHE A 83 -2.71 4.12 -0.78
C PHE A 83 -3.20 4.73 -2.09
N ILE A 84 -4.42 4.41 -2.49
CA ILE A 84 -5.01 4.77 -3.77
C ILE A 84 -6.06 5.85 -3.51
N GLU A 85 -5.84 7.01 -4.11
CA GLU A 85 -6.80 8.10 -4.03
C GLU A 85 -7.70 8.07 -5.27
N VAL A 86 -9.01 7.91 -5.08
CA VAL A 86 -9.98 7.80 -6.18
C VAL A 86 -10.83 9.05 -6.39
N PRO A 87 -11.11 9.44 -7.64
CA PRO A 87 -11.94 10.62 -7.90
C PRO A 87 -13.33 10.52 -7.26
N LYS A 88 -13.72 11.56 -6.52
CA LYS A 88 -15.00 11.60 -5.81
C LYS A 88 -16.20 11.52 -6.77
N ASN A 89 -16.07 12.16 -7.94
CA ASN A 89 -17.09 12.24 -8.98
C ASN A 89 -17.32 10.92 -9.74
N TYR A 90 -16.49 9.90 -9.53
CA TYR A 90 -16.68 8.61 -10.19
C TYR A 90 -17.84 7.82 -9.58
N THR A 91 -18.54 7.10 -10.45
CA THR A 91 -19.58 6.15 -10.02
C THR A 91 -18.95 5.02 -9.20
N GLN A 92 -19.75 4.36 -8.37
CA GLN A 92 -19.30 3.20 -7.59
C GLN A 92 -18.70 2.12 -8.50
N ILE A 93 -19.33 1.84 -9.65
CA ILE A 93 -18.85 0.86 -10.64
C ILE A 93 -17.46 1.24 -11.15
N MET A 94 -17.20 2.51 -11.43
CA MET A 94 -15.89 2.95 -11.90
C MET A 94 -14.83 2.82 -10.80
N LYS A 95 -15.17 3.12 -9.54
CA LYS A 95 -14.27 2.94 -8.39
C LYS A 95 -13.90 1.46 -8.18
N GLU A 96 -14.86 0.55 -8.34
CA GLU A 96 -14.58 -0.88 -8.29
C GLU A 96 -13.70 -1.36 -9.45
N LYS A 97 -13.87 -0.79 -10.65
CA LYS A 97 -12.97 -1.04 -11.79
C LYS A 97 -11.55 -0.52 -11.53
N ILE A 98 -11.40 0.62 -10.86
CA ILE A 98 -10.08 1.14 -10.43
C ILE A 98 -9.41 0.12 -9.52
N PHE A 99 -10.11 -0.41 -8.52
CA PHE A 99 -9.54 -1.42 -7.62
C PHE A 99 -9.11 -2.68 -8.38
N ALA A 100 -9.96 -3.22 -9.25
CA ALA A 100 -9.60 -4.41 -10.03
C ALA A 100 -8.40 -4.15 -10.96
N ALA A 101 -8.36 -3.00 -11.65
CA ALA A 101 -7.24 -2.62 -12.50
C ALA A 101 -5.94 -2.40 -11.69
N PHE A 102 -6.06 -1.87 -10.47
CA PHE A 102 -4.93 -1.70 -9.57
C PHE A 102 -4.31 -3.04 -9.21
N ILE A 103 -5.12 -4.05 -8.85
CA ILE A 103 -4.62 -5.39 -8.53
C ILE A 103 -3.84 -5.98 -9.72
N GLU A 104 -4.38 -5.88 -10.94
CA GLU A 104 -3.67 -6.35 -12.14
C GLU A 104 -2.38 -5.58 -12.41
N HIS A 105 -2.37 -4.27 -12.17
CA HIS A 105 -1.17 -3.44 -12.27
C HIS A 105 -0.07 -3.89 -11.31
N VAL A 106 -0.37 -4.10 -10.03
CA VAL A 106 0.64 -4.51 -9.03
C VAL A 106 1.03 -6.00 -9.14
N LYS A 107 0.18 -6.86 -9.68
CA LYS A 107 0.55 -8.24 -10.07
C LYS A 107 1.74 -8.26 -11.02
N ILE A 108 1.74 -7.37 -12.02
CA ILE A 108 2.80 -7.27 -13.03
C ILE A 108 4.00 -6.51 -12.47
N LYS A 109 3.76 -5.31 -11.94
CA LYS A 109 4.81 -4.39 -11.53
C LYS A 109 5.60 -4.89 -10.33
N ASP A 110 4.89 -5.24 -9.26
CA ASP A 110 5.46 -5.57 -7.96
C ASP A 110 5.57 -7.09 -7.76
N LYS A 111 5.28 -7.86 -8.83
CA LYS A 111 5.28 -9.32 -8.84
C LYS A 111 4.41 -9.92 -7.72
N LEU A 112 3.29 -9.24 -7.45
CA LEU A 112 2.28 -9.66 -6.47
C LEU A 112 1.58 -10.94 -6.97
N THR A 113 2.28 -12.06 -6.91
CA THR A 113 1.83 -13.36 -7.42
C THR A 113 1.31 -14.26 -6.30
N ARG A 114 1.82 -14.09 -5.08
CA ARG A 114 1.34 -14.77 -3.87
C ARG A 114 1.39 -13.83 -2.67
N ALA A 115 0.24 -13.42 -2.16
CA ALA A 115 0.16 -12.55 -0.99
C ALA A 115 -1.22 -12.55 -0.35
N ASN A 116 -1.24 -12.34 0.96
CA ASN A 116 -2.45 -12.01 1.70
C ASN A 116 -2.81 -10.53 1.47
N LEU A 117 -4.03 -10.28 1.01
CA LEU A 117 -4.57 -8.95 0.80
C LEU A 117 -5.40 -8.51 2.01
N TYR A 118 -5.02 -7.36 2.56
CA TYR A 118 -5.77 -6.67 3.62
C TYR A 118 -6.31 -5.38 3.02
N LEU A 119 -7.63 -5.32 2.86
CA LEU A 119 -8.30 -4.25 2.12
C LEU A 119 -8.88 -3.23 3.10
N ASN A 120 -8.45 -1.98 2.99
CA ASN A 120 -8.78 -0.88 3.92
C ASN A 120 -9.44 0.27 3.16
N PHE A 121 -10.76 0.35 3.16
CA PHE A 121 -11.47 1.29 2.30
C PHE A 121 -12.30 2.31 3.08
N ASP A 122 -12.48 3.51 2.54
CA ASP A 122 -13.55 4.39 3.04
C ASP A 122 -14.94 3.85 2.64
N LYS A 123 -15.06 3.24 1.46
CA LYS A 123 -16.24 2.52 0.96
C LYS A 123 -15.82 1.21 0.30
N ASN A 124 -16.64 0.17 0.34
CA ASN A 124 -16.22 -1.11 -0.24
C ASN A 124 -16.06 -1.03 -1.77
N TYR A 125 -14.82 -1.17 -2.28
CA TYR A 125 -14.48 -1.14 -3.71
C TYR A 125 -14.16 -2.52 -4.31
N SER A 126 -14.27 -3.59 -3.53
CA SER A 126 -13.80 -4.91 -3.93
C SER A 126 -14.85 -5.80 -4.59
N GLN A 127 -16.11 -5.37 -4.63
CA GLN A 127 -17.23 -6.21 -5.07
C GLN A 127 -17.05 -6.73 -6.50
N TYR A 128 -16.67 -5.87 -7.45
CA TYR A 128 -16.39 -6.28 -8.82
C TYR A 128 -15.23 -7.28 -8.90
N TYR A 129 -14.13 -7.04 -8.18
CA TYR A 129 -12.98 -7.94 -8.15
C TYR A 129 -13.36 -9.32 -7.60
N GLN A 130 -14.07 -9.38 -6.47
CA GLN A 130 -14.50 -10.64 -5.86
C GLN A 130 -15.40 -11.46 -6.77
N LYS A 131 -16.25 -10.81 -7.59
CA LYS A 131 -17.09 -11.50 -8.58
C LYS A 131 -16.30 -12.09 -9.74
N LEU A 132 -15.24 -11.42 -10.17
CA LEU A 132 -14.35 -11.90 -11.23
C LEU A 132 -13.39 -13.00 -10.74
N HIS A 133 -13.07 -12.97 -9.45
CA HIS A 133 -12.12 -13.88 -8.80
C HIS A 133 -12.76 -14.56 -7.58
N PRO A 134 -13.85 -15.32 -7.76
CA PRO A 134 -14.59 -15.92 -6.64
C PRO A 134 -13.76 -16.95 -5.87
N ASN A 135 -12.80 -17.60 -6.56
CA ASN A 135 -11.80 -18.48 -5.98
C ASN A 135 -10.44 -18.01 -6.51
N ASP A 136 -9.76 -17.07 -5.83
CA ASP A 136 -8.42 -16.63 -6.24
C ASP A 136 -7.37 -17.75 -5.96
N GLU A 137 -7.53 -18.89 -6.63
CA GLU A 137 -6.75 -20.15 -6.57
C GLU A 137 -5.30 -19.96 -7.06
N LYS A 138 -4.92 -18.73 -7.44
CA LYS A 138 -3.63 -18.39 -8.03
C LYS A 138 -2.79 -17.43 -7.20
N GLY A 139 -3.08 -17.31 -5.91
CA GLY A 139 -2.11 -16.87 -4.90
C GLY A 139 -2.42 -15.58 -4.15
N LEU A 140 -3.42 -14.79 -4.56
CA LEU A 140 -3.83 -13.60 -3.80
C LEU A 140 -5.08 -13.90 -2.98
N GLU A 141 -4.95 -13.91 -1.66
CA GLU A 141 -6.07 -14.25 -0.79
C GLU A 141 -6.56 -13.01 -0.03
N ILE A 142 -7.83 -12.65 -0.18
CA ILE A 142 -8.41 -11.55 0.61
C ILE A 142 -8.66 -12.05 2.03
N GLN A 143 -7.81 -11.62 2.96
CA GLN A 143 -7.90 -11.98 4.37
C GLN A 143 -8.91 -11.12 5.13
N SER A 144 -9.01 -9.83 4.78
CA SER A 144 -9.94 -8.91 5.43
C SER A 144 -10.36 -7.76 4.54
N ILE A 145 -11.57 -7.26 4.78
CA ILE A 145 -12.08 -6.01 4.22
C ILE A 145 -12.58 -5.15 5.39
N VAL A 146 -11.93 -4.01 5.61
CA VAL A 146 -12.33 -2.99 6.57
C VAL A 146 -12.86 -1.79 5.79
N THR A 147 -14.06 -1.33 6.11
CA THR A 147 -14.66 -0.12 5.52
C THR A 147 -14.58 1.08 6.48
N ASP A 148 -15.05 2.25 6.06
CA ASP A 148 -15.12 3.46 6.88
C ASP A 148 -13.74 3.92 7.39
N ILE A 149 -12.70 3.66 6.59
CA ILE A 149 -11.35 4.14 6.84
C ILE A 149 -11.31 5.66 6.67
N THR A 150 -10.75 6.31 7.67
CA THR A 150 -10.53 7.75 7.76
C THR A 150 -9.10 8.01 8.23
N PRO A 151 -8.62 9.26 8.17
CA PRO A 151 -7.36 9.64 8.81
C PRO A 151 -7.30 9.33 10.32
N ALA A 152 -8.42 9.18 11.01
CA ALA A 152 -8.45 8.86 12.44
C ALA A 152 -8.35 7.35 12.70
N THR A 153 -8.84 6.52 11.77
CA THR A 153 -8.94 5.07 11.92
C THR A 153 -7.83 4.30 11.21
N ILE A 154 -7.09 4.92 10.27
CA ILE A 154 -6.08 4.24 9.46
C ILE A 154 -5.06 3.43 10.28
N CYS A 155 -4.55 3.97 11.39
CA CYS A 155 -3.54 3.27 12.20
C CYS A 155 -4.06 2.03 12.93
N LYS A 156 -5.38 1.86 13.05
CA LYS A 156 -6.00 0.64 13.60
C LYS A 156 -6.21 -0.44 12.53
N ALA A 157 -6.20 -0.05 11.26
CA ALA A 157 -6.44 -0.92 10.12
C ALA A 157 -5.14 -1.45 9.47
N LEU A 158 -3.98 -0.98 9.95
CA LEU A 158 -2.64 -1.43 9.52
C LEU A 158 -2.05 -2.35 10.57
#